data_AF-A0A831TGW7-F1
#
_entry.id   AF-A0A831TGW7-F1
#
_cell.length_a   1.000
_cell.length_b   1.000
_cell.length_c   1.000
_cell.angle_alpha   90.00
_cell.angle_beta   90.00
_cell.angle_gamma   90.00
#
_symmetry.space_group_name_H-M   'P 1'
#
loop_
_entity.id
_entity.type
_entity.pdbx_description
1 polymer ?
#
loop_
_entity_poly.entity_id
_entity_poly.type
_entity_poly.pdbx_seq_one_letter_code
_entity_poly.pdbx_strand_id
1 'polypeptide(L)'
;MVIRITKWTIRMLPLVYIITIWLQSSLFNPQTIDAKPQLGTILELGHFILFGILYVLIYLAWLTYGTMTWKKEVVIIVFTLLCALGDELHQYYVPYRSASAVDMVKNGVGILVAWFAIRIISKIRVKSNLNI
;
A
#
# COMPACT_ATOMS: atom_id res chain seq x y z
N MET A 1 18.12 22.94 7.06
CA MET A 1 16.89 23.20 6.27
C MET A 1 16.54 22.01 5.37
N VAL A 2 17.47 21.51 4.55
CA VAL A 2 17.27 20.38 3.63
C VAL A 2 16.73 19.10 4.31
N ILE A 3 17.34 18.66 5.41
CA ILE A 3 16.90 17.46 6.16
C ILE A 3 15.44 17.57 6.63
N ARG A 4 15.00 18.78 6.99
CA ARG A 4 13.62 19.03 7.42
C ARG A 4 12.66 18.89 6.24
N ILE A 5 13.00 19.45 5.09
CA ILE A 5 12.21 19.36 3.85
C ILE A 5 12.08 17.89 3.43
N THR A 6 13.18 17.13 3.39
CA THR A 6 13.16 15.71 3.02
C THR A 6 12.23 14.89 3.90
N LYS A 7 12.25 15.10 5.22
CA LYS A 7 11.33 14.39 6.14
C LYS A 7 9.87 14.71 5.85
N TRP A 8 9.55 15.98 5.59
CA TRP A 8 8.19 16.38 5.22
C TRP A 8 7.74 15.78 3.89
N THR A 9 8.62 15.73 2.89
CA THR A 9 8.33 15.06 1.62
C THR A 9 7.93 13.60 1.84
N ILE A 10 8.74 12.83 2.59
CA ILE A 10 8.46 11.41 2.86
C ILE A 10 7.12 11.24 3.61
N ARG A 11 6.80 12.13 4.55
CA ARG A 11 5.55 12.08 5.32
C ARG A 11 4.31 12.34 4.49
N MET A 12 4.42 13.10 3.40
CA MET A 12 3.28 13.41 2.52
C MET A 12 3.06 12.33 1.45
N LEU A 13 4.06 11.52 1.12
CA LEU A 13 3.94 10.47 0.10
C LEU A 13 2.77 9.51 0.34
N PRO A 14 2.50 9.00 1.56
CA PRO A 14 1.34 8.13 1.79
C PRO A 14 0.01 8.81 1.46
N LEU A 15 -0.13 10.09 1.80
CA LEU A 15 -1.38 10.84 1.56
C LEU A 15 -1.61 11.03 0.07
N VAL A 16 -0.57 11.46 -0.66
CA VAL A 16 -0.63 11.57 -2.12
C VAL A 16 -0.95 10.21 -2.73
N TYR A 17 -0.36 9.14 -2.21
CA TYR A 17 -0.57 7.80 -2.75
C TYR A 17 -1.99 7.26 -2.50
N ILE A 18 -2.58 7.53 -1.34
CA ILE A 18 -4.00 7.22 -1.06
C ILE A 18 -4.91 7.93 -2.07
N ILE A 19 -4.64 9.21 -2.37
CA ILE A 19 -5.40 9.97 -3.37
C ILE A 19 -5.24 9.31 -4.76
N THR A 20 -4.03 8.89 -5.13
CA THR A 20 -3.83 8.21 -6.42
C THR A 20 -4.57 6.88 -6.52
N ILE A 21 -4.64 6.09 -5.44
CA ILE A 21 -5.43 4.85 -5.39
C ILE A 21 -6.90 5.16 -5.61
N TRP A 22 -7.45 6.13 -4.88
CA TRP A 22 -8.86 6.52 -5.01
C TRP A 22 -9.21 7.06 -6.40
N LEU A 23 -8.36 7.89 -6.98
CA LEU A 23 -8.54 8.40 -8.35
C LEU A 23 -8.51 7.27 -9.37
N GLN A 24 -7.56 6.33 -9.23
CA GLN A 24 -7.49 5.15 -10.08
C GLN A 24 -8.77 4.32 -9.97
N SER A 25 -9.25 4.05 -8.76
CA SER A 25 -10.48 3.30 -8.50
C SER A 25 -11.71 4.00 -9.09
N SER A 26 -11.76 5.34 -9.06
CA SER A 26 -12.86 6.15 -9.57
C SER A 26 -12.90 6.23 -11.10
N LEU A 27 -11.73 6.37 -11.74
CA LEU A 27 -11.62 6.70 -13.17
C LEU A 27 -11.49 5.47 -14.07
N PHE A 28 -11.04 4.33 -13.53
CA PHE A 28 -10.85 3.14 -14.32
C PHE A 28 -12.19 2.43 -14.55
N ASN A 29 -12.49 2.21 -15.84
CA ASN A 29 -13.65 1.44 -16.30
C ASN A 29 -13.17 0.23 -17.12
N PRO A 30 -13.31 -1.00 -16.62
CA PRO A 30 -12.83 -2.20 -17.31
C PRO A 30 -13.51 -2.42 -18.68
N GLN A 31 -14.74 -1.93 -18.89
CA GLN A 31 -15.45 -2.07 -20.18
C GLN A 31 -14.79 -1.29 -21.31
N THR A 32 -14.07 -0.20 -21.01
CA THR A 32 -13.31 0.52 -22.05
C THR A 32 -12.11 -0.29 -22.55
N ILE A 33 -11.71 -1.32 -21.80
CA ILE A 33 -10.59 -2.23 -22.10
C ILE A 33 -11.11 -3.56 -22.70
N ASP A 34 -12.40 -3.68 -23.03
CA ASP A 34 -13.02 -4.90 -23.57
C ASP A 34 -12.33 -5.47 -24.83
N ALA A 35 -11.55 -4.64 -25.56
CA ALA A 35 -10.71 -5.12 -26.66
C ALA A 35 -9.53 -6.03 -26.22
N LYS A 36 -9.15 -6.04 -24.92
CA LYS A 36 -8.04 -6.82 -24.35
C LYS A 36 -8.36 -7.28 -22.91
N PRO A 37 -9.15 -8.34 -22.70
CA PRO A 37 -9.55 -8.81 -21.37
C PRO A 37 -8.36 -9.14 -20.46
N GLN A 38 -7.25 -9.64 -21.02
CA GLN A 38 -6.01 -9.92 -20.27
C GLN A 38 -5.42 -8.66 -19.62
N LEU A 39 -5.54 -7.50 -20.28
CA LEU A 39 -5.01 -6.23 -19.77
C LEU A 39 -5.88 -5.69 -18.62
N GLY A 40 -7.21 -5.82 -18.72
CA GLY A 40 -8.13 -5.48 -17.63
C GLY A 40 -7.84 -6.29 -16.37
N THR A 41 -7.65 -7.61 -16.50
CA THR A 41 -7.32 -8.50 -15.38
C THR A 41 -5.94 -8.20 -14.78
N ILE A 42 -4.92 -7.85 -15.57
CA ILE A 42 -3.60 -7.47 -15.05
C ILE A 42 -3.68 -6.16 -14.25
N LEU A 43 -4.45 -5.18 -14.72
CA LEU A 43 -4.65 -3.91 -14.04
C LEU A 43 -5.47 -4.08 -12.75
N GLU A 44 -6.44 -4.99 -12.73
CA GLU A 44 -7.16 -5.39 -11.52
C GLU A 44 -6.25 -6.16 -10.54
N LEU A 45 -5.45 -7.12 -11.01
CA LEU A 45 -4.46 -7.81 -10.19
C LEU A 45 -3.39 -6.86 -9.62
N GLY A 46 -3.17 -5.71 -10.24
CA GLY A 46 -2.30 -4.65 -9.75
C GLY A 46 -2.66 -4.18 -8.32
N HIS A 47 -3.92 -4.31 -7.88
CA HIS A 47 -4.34 -3.89 -6.54
C HIS A 47 -3.60 -4.63 -5.41
N PHE A 48 -3.19 -5.87 -5.65
CA PHE A 48 -2.31 -6.63 -4.75
C PHE A 48 -1.04 -5.86 -4.39
N ILE A 49 -0.42 -5.18 -5.37
CA ILE A 49 0.83 -4.46 -5.20
C ILE A 49 0.58 -3.07 -4.59
N LEU A 50 -0.53 -2.42 -4.94
CA LEU A 50 -0.85 -1.05 -4.51
C LEU A 50 -0.85 -0.92 -2.98
N PHE A 51 -1.59 -1.77 -2.27
CA PHE A 51 -1.66 -1.66 -0.81
C PHE A 51 -0.37 -2.11 -0.10
N GLY A 52 0.41 -3.01 -0.71
CA GLY A 52 1.77 -3.33 -0.24
C GLY A 52 2.70 -2.12 -0.32
N ILE A 53 2.65 -1.35 -1.42
CA ILE A 53 3.41 -0.10 -1.55
C ILE A 53 2.92 0.94 -0.54
N LEU A 54 1.60 1.08 -0.35
CA LEU A 54 1.05 2.00 0.65
C LEU A 54 1.58 1.69 2.06
N TYR A 55 1.61 0.40 2.45
CA TYR A 55 2.20 -0.04 3.71
C TYR A 55 3.68 0.41 3.83
N VAL A 56 4.50 0.19 2.78
CA VAL A 56 5.91 0.60 2.76
C VAL A 56 6.05 2.12 2.92
N LEU A 57 5.25 2.91 2.20
CA LEU A 57 5.29 4.36 2.28
C LEU A 57 4.95 4.87 3.68
N ILE A 58 3.91 4.31 4.31
CA ILE A 58 3.55 4.66 5.69
C ILE A 58 4.65 4.25 6.66
N TYR A 59 5.25 3.06 6.48
CA TYR A 59 6.38 2.60 7.29
C TYR A 59 7.57 3.56 7.20
N LEU A 60 7.94 3.99 5.99
CA LEU A 60 9.02 4.97 5.76
C LEU A 60 8.68 6.34 6.36
N ALA A 61 7.44 6.81 6.22
CA ALA A 61 6.97 8.04 6.85
C ALA A 61 7.11 7.97 8.37
N TRP A 62 6.76 6.84 8.99
CA TRP A 62 6.82 6.68 10.43
C TRP A 62 8.26 6.63 10.98
N LEU A 63 9.20 6.05 10.21
CA LEU A 63 10.63 6.07 10.56
C LEU A 63 11.19 7.50 10.69
N THR A 64 10.59 8.49 10.03
CA THR A 64 11.02 9.89 10.17
C THR A 64 10.71 10.49 11.55
N TYR A 65 9.86 9.85 12.35
CA TYR A 65 9.50 10.26 13.71
C TYR A 65 10.28 9.51 14.81
N GLY A 66 11.13 8.55 14.44
CA GLY A 66 11.97 7.81 15.38
C GLY A 66 11.95 6.31 15.12
N THR A 67 12.24 5.52 16.16
CA THR A 67 12.35 4.06 16.03
C THR A 67 11.00 3.41 15.76
N MET A 68 11.03 2.40 14.88
CA MET A 68 9.89 1.55 14.63
C MET A 68 9.79 0.49 15.74
N THR A 69 8.59 0.29 16.27
CA THR A 69 8.29 -0.76 17.25
C THR A 69 7.24 -1.69 16.69
N TRP A 70 7.15 -2.90 17.23
CA TRP A 70 6.11 -3.86 16.82
C TRP A 70 4.69 -3.30 16.89
N LYS A 71 4.37 -2.55 17.95
CA LYS A 71 3.05 -1.92 18.11
C LYS A 71 2.76 -0.91 16.98
N LYS A 72 3.76 -0.11 16.59
CA LYS A 72 3.62 0.84 15.46
C LYS A 72 3.42 0.10 14.14
N GLU A 73 4.15 -0.99 13.90
CA GLU A 73 3.95 -1.82 12.71
C GLU A 73 2.52 -2.37 12.63
N VAL A 74 1.98 -2.90 13.72
CA VAL A 74 0.60 -3.40 13.78
C VAL A 74 -0.41 -2.28 13.48
N VAL A 75 -0.22 -1.09 14.05
CA VAL A 75 -1.07 0.08 13.74
C VAL A 75 -1.03 0.43 12.26
N ILE A 76 0.16 0.39 11.64
CA ILE A 76 0.32 0.66 10.21
C ILE A 76 -0.39 -0.40 9.37
N ILE A 77 -0.23 -1.69 9.68
CA ILE A 77 -0.92 -2.79 9.00
C ILE A 77 -2.44 -2.61 9.07
N VAL A 78 -2.98 -2.36 10.27
CA VAL A 78 -4.43 -2.17 10.47
C VAL A 78 -4.90 -0.95 9.70
N PHE A 79 -4.17 0.16 9.75
CA PHE A 79 -4.52 1.36 8.99
C PHE A 79 -4.52 1.10 7.48
N THR A 80 -3.52 0.40 6.94
CA THR A 80 -3.48 0.07 5.51
C THR A 80 -4.61 -0.89 5.11
N LEU A 81 -4.98 -1.85 5.96
CA LEU A 81 -6.14 -2.71 5.74
C LEU A 81 -7.45 -1.93 5.74
N LEU A 82 -7.60 -0.93 6.61
CA LEU A 82 -8.76 -0.05 6.61
C LEU A 82 -8.81 0.81 5.34
N CYS A 83 -7.67 1.28 4.83
CA CYS A 83 -7.61 1.96 3.54
C CYS A 83 -8.04 1.03 2.39
N ALA A 84 -7.61 -0.24 2.40
CA ALA A 84 -8.01 -1.23 1.40
C ALA A 84 -9.52 -1.53 1.48
N LEU A 85 -10.05 -1.67 2.70
CA LEU A 85 -11.49 -1.81 2.91
C LEU A 85 -12.27 -0.61 2.40
N GLY A 86 -11.79 0.60 2.69
CA GLY A 86 -12.40 1.83 2.21
C GLY A 86 -12.44 1.90 0.68
N ASP A 87 -11.38 1.46 0.00
CA ASP A 87 -11.34 1.41 -1.46
C ASP A 87 -12.31 0.38 -2.05
N GLU A 88 -12.37 -0.83 -1.51
CA GLU A 88 -13.36 -1.85 -1.92
C GLU A 88 -14.81 -1.37 -1.71
N LEU A 89 -15.09 -0.74 -0.56
CA LEU A 89 -16.38 -0.14 -0.28
C LEU A 89 -16.70 1.03 -1.22
N HIS A 90 -15.70 1.83 -1.59
CA HIS A 90 -15.87 2.90 -2.57
C HIS A 90 -16.17 2.33 -3.96
N GLN A 91 -15.45 1.29 -4.39
CA GLN A 91 -15.67 0.61 -5.67
C GLN A 91 -17.09 0.03 -5.81
N TYR A 92 -17.74 -0.35 -4.71
CA TYR A 92 -19.15 -0.77 -4.72
C TYR A 92 -20.09 0.29 -5.32
N TYR A 93 -19.76 1.58 -5.16
CA TYR A 93 -20.56 2.69 -5.69
C TYR A 93 -20.08 3.19 -7.05
N VAL A 94 -18.97 2.67 -7.58
CA VAL A 94 -18.43 3.07 -8.87
C VAL A 94 -19.05 2.20 -9.98
N PRO A 95 -19.69 2.80 -11.00
CA PRO A 95 -20.24 2.04 -12.11
C PRO A 95 -19.20 1.17 -12.79
N TYR A 96 -19.59 -0.04 -13.19
CA TYR A 96 -18.73 -1.00 -13.91
C TYR A 96 -17.54 -1.53 -13.09
N ARG A 97 -17.56 -1.34 -11.77
CA ARG A 97 -16.64 -1.98 -10.83
C ARG A 97 -17.34 -3.04 -9.99
N SER A 98 -16.59 -4.04 -9.57
CA SER A 98 -17.03 -5.07 -8.64
C SER A 98 -16.22 -4.99 -7.36
N ALA A 99 -16.87 -4.63 -6.25
CA ALA A 99 -16.29 -4.86 -4.93
C ALA A 99 -16.26 -6.37 -4.67
N SER A 100 -15.10 -6.90 -4.26
CA SER A 100 -14.91 -8.34 -4.13
C SER A 100 -14.20 -8.70 -2.83
N ALA A 101 -14.78 -9.66 -2.09
CA ALA A 101 -14.11 -10.25 -0.93
C ALA A 101 -12.77 -10.91 -1.31
N VAL A 102 -12.63 -11.37 -2.55
CA VAL A 102 -11.37 -11.94 -3.05
C VAL A 102 -10.31 -10.85 -3.20
N ASP A 103 -10.68 -9.65 -3.64
CA ASP A 103 -9.73 -8.54 -3.81
C ASP A 103 -9.31 -7.96 -2.46
N MET A 104 -10.22 -7.92 -1.48
CA MET A 104 -9.87 -7.68 -0.08
C MET A 104 -8.79 -8.65 0.43
N VAL A 105 -8.95 -9.96 0.19
CA VAL A 105 -7.97 -10.97 0.62
C VAL A 105 -6.63 -10.74 -0.10
N LYS A 106 -6.63 -10.48 -1.40
CA LYS A 106 -5.41 -10.16 -2.16
C LYS A 106 -4.70 -8.95 -1.57
N ASN A 107 -5.42 -7.86 -1.31
CA ASN A 107 -4.85 -6.64 -0.70
C ASN A 107 -4.22 -6.95 0.66
N GLY A 108 -4.89 -7.76 1.49
CA GLY A 108 -4.34 -8.24 2.77
C GLY A 108 -3.04 -9.03 2.61
N VAL A 109 -2.99 -9.98 1.67
CA VAL A 109 -1.76 -10.75 1.39
C VAL A 109 -0.63 -9.83 0.93
N GLY A 110 -0.91 -8.84 0.06
CA GLY A 110 0.08 -7.87 -0.40
C GLY A 110 0.71 -7.06 0.73
N ILE A 111 -0.12 -6.61 1.69
CA ILE A 111 0.34 -5.91 2.90
C ILE A 111 1.23 -6.82 3.75
N LEU A 112 0.82 -8.07 3.97
CA LEU A 112 1.59 -9.03 4.77
C LEU A 112 2.94 -9.38 4.13
N VAL A 113 2.98 -9.56 2.81
CA VAL A 113 4.22 -9.79 2.05
C VAL A 113 5.16 -8.61 2.21
N ALA A 114 4.67 -7.38 2.07
CA ALA A 114 5.47 -6.17 2.26
C ALA A 114 6.00 -6.05 3.70
N TRP A 115 5.16 -6.31 4.71
CA TRP A 115 5.58 -6.35 6.11
C TRP A 115 6.68 -7.38 6.37
N PHE A 116 6.51 -8.61 5.87
CA PHE A 116 7.48 -9.69 6.05
C PHE A 116 8.82 -9.36 5.37
N ALA A 117 8.78 -8.80 4.16
CA ALA A 117 9.98 -8.37 3.44
C ALA A 117 10.77 -7.32 4.23
N ILE A 118 10.11 -6.28 4.76
CA ILE A 118 10.76 -5.26 5.60
C ILE A 118 11.40 -5.89 6.84
N ARG A 119 10.72 -6.83 7.50
CA ARG A 119 11.24 -7.52 8.68
C ARG A 119 12.50 -8.33 8.38
N ILE A 120 12.53 -9.05 7.25
CA ILE A 120 13.73 -9.78 6.81
C ILE A 120 14.88 -8.81 6.57
N ILE A 121 14.66 -7.76 5.77
CA ILE A 121 15.68 -6.78 5.43
C ILE A 121 16.24 -6.11 6.69
N SER A 122 15.36 -5.75 7.63
CA SER A 122 15.76 -5.10 8.89
C SER A 122 16.61 -6.03 9.77
N LYS A 123 16.27 -7.33 9.85
CA LYS A 123 17.08 -8.32 10.56
C LYS A 123 18.45 -8.54 9.92
N ILE A 124 18.52 -8.62 8.59
CA ILE A 124 19.78 -8.77 7.85
C ILE A 124 20.70 -7.58 8.14
N ARG A 125 20.16 -6.35 8.11
CA ARG A 125 20.92 -5.13 8.38
C ARG A 125 21.48 -5.08 9.81
N VAL A 126 20.68 -5.49 10.80
CA VAL A 126 21.13 -5.53 12.20
C VAL A 126 22.25 -6.56 12.39
N LYS A 127 22.11 -7.76 11.82
CA LYS A 127 23.16 -8.80 11.90
C LYS A 127 24.47 -8.36 11.23
N SER A 128 24.38 -7.67 10.09
CA SER A 128 25.55 -7.11 9.40
C SER A 128 26.30 -6.07 10.24
N ASN A 129 25.59 -5.24 11.01
CA ASN A 129 26.21 -4.21 11.85
C ASN A 129 26.86 -4.77 13.13
N LEU A 130 26.52 -6.00 13.52
CA LEU A 130 27.06 -6.69 14.71
C LEU A 130 28.24 -7.62 14.40
N ASN A 131 28.51 -7.90 13.11
CA ASN A 131 29.61 -8.75 12.65
C ASN A 131 30.87 -7.92 12.27
N ILE A 132 31.12 -6.82 12.99
CA ILE A 132 32.38 -6.05 12.94
C ILE A 132 33.17 -6.38 14.19
#